data_AF-A0A7N0SYQ2-F1
#
_entry.id   AF-A0A7N0SYQ2-F1
#
_cell.length_a   1.000
_cell.length_b   1.000
_cell.length_c   1.000
_cell.angle_alpha   90.00
_cell.angle_beta   90.00
_cell.angle_gamma   90.00
#
_symmetry.space_group_name_H-M   'P 1'
#
loop_
_entity.id
_entity.type
_entity.pdbx_description
1 polymer ?
#
loop_
_entity_poly.entity_id
_entity_poly.type
_entity_poly.pdbx_seq_one_letter_code
_entity_poly.pdbx_strand_id
1 'polypeptide(L)'
;MKSQPHPSISRIASSSTRQPSPSPPLDHPLLFNPTTLLFSSTRRLPRLLNATTLSPPLHNSFHNLIKSKRRQKISSPERFSRNNANKFKIFIWLLNKLQFILHSLVHTESWAIDLSWDIIARFGKQQDMPRDFFTDFVKVAQDEGRHFTLLAARLEELGSHYGALPAHDGLWDSAMATSNDLLARLAIEHCVHEARGLDVLPTTISRFRNNNDYKTADLLESVIYPEEITHCAAGMLI
;
A
#
# COMPACT_ATOMS: atom_id res chain seq x y z
N MET A 1 12.88 -26.56 76.04
CA MET A 1 12.05 -26.39 74.83
C MET A 1 11.43 -27.73 74.45
N LYS A 2 10.09 -27.78 74.51
CA LYS A 2 9.10 -28.67 73.86
C LYS A 2 9.09 -30.18 74.12
N SER A 3 7.91 -30.60 74.58
CA SER A 3 7.36 -31.91 74.88
C SER A 3 6.93 -32.70 73.63
N GLN A 4 6.88 -34.03 73.78
CA GLN A 4 6.27 -35.05 72.89
C GLN A 4 4.94 -35.56 73.53
N PRO A 5 4.12 -36.47 72.94
CA PRO A 5 3.77 -36.79 71.54
C PRO A 5 2.24 -37.14 71.28
N HIS A 6 1.90 -37.45 70.00
CA HIS A 6 0.79 -38.31 69.46
C HIS A 6 -0.70 -37.87 69.54
N PRO A 7 -1.64 -38.51 68.79
CA PRO A 7 -1.63 -39.14 67.44
C PRO A 7 -2.83 -38.66 66.57
N SER A 8 -2.93 -39.04 65.29
CA SER A 8 -4.24 -39.14 64.60
C SER A 8 -4.18 -39.98 63.32
N ILE A 9 -4.83 -41.14 63.38
CA ILE A 9 -5.32 -41.91 62.23
C ILE A 9 -6.77 -41.50 62.01
N SER A 10 -7.12 -41.04 60.81
CA SER A 10 -8.45 -41.29 60.25
C SER A 10 -8.38 -41.34 58.72
N ARG A 11 -8.78 -42.50 58.23
CA ARG A 11 -8.97 -42.87 56.82
C ARG A 11 -10.47 -42.79 56.55
N ILE A 12 -10.82 -42.55 55.29
CA ILE A 12 -12.12 -42.75 54.61
C ILE A 12 -13.05 -41.53 54.54
N ALA A 13 -13.04 -40.87 53.38
CA ALA A 13 -14.25 -40.49 52.66
C ALA A 13 -13.94 -40.48 51.14
N SER A 14 -14.67 -41.30 50.41
CA SER A 14 -14.66 -41.45 48.95
C SER A 14 -15.72 -40.54 48.30
N SER A 15 -15.37 -39.77 47.27
CA SER A 15 -16.31 -39.40 46.19
C SER A 15 -15.59 -38.78 44.98
N SER A 16 -15.48 -39.58 43.92
CA SER A 16 -15.64 -39.24 42.49
C SER A 16 -15.31 -37.81 42.01
N THR A 17 -14.21 -37.68 41.26
CA THR A 17 -14.07 -36.65 40.22
C THR A 17 -13.32 -37.19 39.00
N ARG A 18 -13.91 -36.93 37.83
CA ARG A 18 -13.56 -37.38 36.47
C ARG A 18 -12.08 -37.26 36.09
N GLN A 19 -11.55 -38.31 35.48
CA GLN A 19 -10.35 -38.29 34.64
C GLN A 19 -10.64 -37.56 33.31
N PRO A 20 -9.73 -36.71 32.78
CA PRO A 20 -9.86 -36.15 31.44
C PRO A 20 -9.46 -37.17 30.36
N SER A 21 -10.24 -37.23 29.28
CA SER A 21 -10.07 -38.10 28.13
C SER A 21 -8.85 -37.71 27.26
N PRO A 22 -8.21 -38.68 26.56
CA PRO A 22 -7.06 -38.41 25.70
C PRO A 22 -7.45 -37.69 24.39
N SER A 23 -6.62 -36.74 23.98
CA SER A 23 -6.73 -35.99 22.72
C SER A 23 -6.53 -36.90 21.50
N PRO A 24 -7.21 -36.68 20.36
CA PRO A 24 -7.05 -37.49 19.15
C PRO A 24 -5.73 -37.17 18.42
N PRO A 25 -5.19 -38.10 17.62
CA PRO A 25 -3.93 -37.92 16.91
C PRO A 25 -4.09 -36.93 15.73
N LEU A 26 -3.10 -36.04 15.56
CA LEU A 26 -2.98 -35.12 14.43
C LEU A 26 -2.28 -35.83 13.27
N ASP A 27 -3.02 -36.56 12.45
CA ASP A 27 -2.56 -37.03 11.14
C ASP A 27 -3.17 -36.15 10.04
N HIS A 28 -2.45 -35.11 9.61
CA HIS A 28 -2.58 -34.52 8.28
C HIS A 28 -1.25 -33.83 7.87
N PRO A 29 -0.61 -34.24 6.76
CA PRO A 29 0.62 -33.63 6.29
C PRO A 29 0.30 -32.33 5.54
N LEU A 30 0.45 -31.17 6.19
CA LEU A 30 0.61 -29.90 5.48
C LEU A 30 2.06 -29.75 5.05
N LEU A 31 2.40 -30.41 3.93
CA LEU A 31 3.58 -30.10 3.13
C LEU A 31 3.38 -28.71 2.51
N PHE A 32 3.83 -27.68 3.20
CA PHE A 32 3.97 -26.34 2.63
C PHE A 32 5.23 -26.35 1.74
N ASN A 33 5.04 -26.50 0.43
CA ASN A 33 6.11 -26.48 -0.56
C ASN A 33 6.37 -25.02 -1.00
N PRO A 34 7.55 -24.42 -0.76
CA PRO A 34 7.77 -22.99 -0.91
C PRO A 34 8.00 -22.50 -2.36
N THR A 35 7.48 -23.17 -3.38
CA THR A 35 7.84 -22.88 -4.80
C THR A 35 6.69 -22.38 -5.68
N THR A 36 5.57 -21.93 -5.13
CA THR A 36 4.45 -21.43 -5.98
C THR A 36 3.76 -20.21 -5.39
N LEU A 37 4.32 -19.04 -5.65
CA LEU A 37 3.57 -17.79 -5.76
C LEU A 37 4.05 -17.02 -7.01
N LEU A 38 3.61 -17.52 -8.17
CA LEU A 38 3.47 -16.73 -9.39
C LEU A 38 1.95 -16.53 -9.56
N PHE A 39 1.49 -15.28 -9.60
CA PHE A 39 0.26 -14.71 -10.23
C PHE A 39 -0.05 -13.39 -9.49
N SER A 40 -0.29 -12.25 -10.15
CA SER A 40 -1.37 -12.07 -11.12
C SER A 40 -1.03 -11.19 -12.33
N SER A 41 -1.29 -11.76 -13.51
CA SER A 41 -1.38 -11.10 -14.80
C SER A 41 -2.70 -10.33 -14.96
N THR A 42 -2.56 -9.13 -15.53
CA THR A 42 -3.55 -8.25 -16.17
C THR A 42 -4.70 -8.97 -16.90
N ARG A 43 -5.96 -8.63 -16.56
CA ARG A 43 -7.12 -8.84 -17.45
C ARG A 43 -7.98 -7.58 -17.57
N ARG A 44 -8.01 -7.07 -18.81
CA ARG A 44 -8.76 -5.91 -19.30
C ARG A 44 -10.11 -6.39 -19.85
N LEU A 45 -11.23 -5.73 -19.51
CA LEU A 45 -12.54 -5.94 -20.16
C LEU A 45 -12.88 -4.76 -21.10
N PRO A 46 -13.50 -4.98 -22.27
CA PRO A 46 -13.79 -3.95 -23.27
C PRO A 46 -15.19 -3.34 -23.11
N ARG A 47 -15.33 -2.05 -23.44
CA ARG A 47 -16.60 -1.30 -23.49
C ARG A 47 -17.04 -1.15 -24.95
N LEU A 48 -18.26 -1.58 -25.26
CA LEU A 48 -18.94 -1.36 -26.55
C LEU A 48 -20.02 -0.28 -26.39
N LEU A 49 -20.11 0.66 -27.35
CA LEU A 49 -21.33 1.02 -28.11
C LEU A 49 -21.09 2.25 -29.01
N ASN A 50 -21.60 2.14 -30.25
CA ASN A 50 -21.49 3.06 -31.38
C ASN A 50 -22.73 3.97 -31.54
N ALA A 51 -22.48 5.21 -32.01
CA ALA A 51 -23.13 5.96 -33.13
C ALA A 51 -24.68 6.20 -33.11
N THR A 52 -25.33 7.19 -33.76
CA THR A 52 -25.01 8.21 -34.79
C THR A 52 -26.18 9.24 -34.86
N THR A 53 -25.90 10.43 -35.41
CA THR A 53 -26.75 11.33 -36.25
C THR A 53 -28.12 11.89 -35.80
N LEU A 54 -28.30 13.22 -35.97
CA LEU A 54 -29.24 13.86 -36.94
C LEU A 54 -29.10 15.40 -36.93
N SER A 55 -29.33 16.04 -38.09
CA SER A 55 -29.17 17.49 -38.37
C SER A 55 -30.52 18.15 -38.81
N PRO A 56 -30.57 19.40 -39.30
CA PRO A 56 -31.26 20.56 -38.68
C PRO A 56 -32.51 21.02 -39.49
N PRO A 57 -33.17 22.18 -39.21
CA PRO A 57 -32.71 23.47 -39.74
C PRO A 57 -33.11 24.71 -38.89
N LEU A 58 -32.55 25.89 -39.18
CA LEU A 58 -33.29 27.17 -39.24
C LEU A 58 -32.36 28.29 -39.74
N HIS A 59 -32.49 28.54 -41.03
CA HIS A 59 -31.82 29.54 -41.84
C HIS A 59 -32.64 30.84 -41.79
N ASN A 60 -32.13 31.91 -41.16
CA ASN A 60 -32.33 33.32 -41.59
C ASN A 60 -31.84 34.43 -40.62
N SER A 61 -31.18 34.14 -39.49
CA SER A 61 -30.63 35.20 -38.61
C SER A 61 -29.11 35.46 -38.72
N PHE A 62 -28.38 34.73 -39.56
CA PHE A 62 -26.91 34.75 -39.56
C PHE A 62 -26.27 35.89 -40.36
N HIS A 63 -26.95 36.44 -41.36
CA HIS A 63 -26.32 37.40 -42.28
C HIS A 63 -26.03 38.78 -41.66
N ASN A 64 -26.77 39.18 -40.61
CA ASN A 64 -26.59 40.49 -39.97
C ASN A 64 -25.58 40.48 -38.81
N LEU A 65 -25.22 39.31 -38.26
CA LEU A 65 -24.19 39.19 -37.22
C LEU A 65 -22.76 39.13 -37.78
N ILE A 66 -22.61 38.71 -39.05
CA ILE A 66 -21.30 38.58 -39.71
C ILE A 66 -20.72 39.96 -40.10
N LYS A 67 -21.55 40.98 -40.35
CA LYS A 67 -21.07 42.32 -40.67
C LYS A 67 -20.62 43.13 -39.45
N SER A 68 -21.19 42.91 -38.26
CA SER A 68 -20.83 43.68 -37.05
C SER A 68 -19.55 43.18 -36.34
N LYS A 69 -19.10 41.95 -36.60
CA LYS A 69 -17.86 41.39 -36.03
C LYS A 69 -16.58 41.73 -36.80
N ARG A 70 -16.64 42.51 -37.88
CA ARG A 70 -15.46 42.93 -38.67
C ARG A 70 -14.51 43.92 -37.96
N ARG A 71 -14.75 44.23 -36.67
CA ARG A 71 -13.89 45.13 -35.86
C ARG A 71 -13.47 44.56 -34.50
N GLN A 72 -13.66 43.28 -34.23
CA GLN A 72 -12.93 42.63 -33.14
C GLN A 72 -11.89 41.70 -33.76
N LYS A 73 -10.63 42.00 -33.44
CA LYS A 73 -9.43 41.26 -33.84
C LYS A 73 -9.59 39.79 -33.45
N ILE A 74 -10.11 38.97 -34.36
CA ILE A 74 -10.17 37.51 -34.21
C ILE A 74 -8.73 37.04 -34.24
N SER A 75 -8.17 36.77 -33.07
CA SER A 75 -7.05 35.83 -32.96
C SER A 75 -7.48 34.56 -33.66
N SER A 76 -6.69 34.11 -34.64
CA SER A 76 -7.06 33.04 -35.57
C SER A 76 -7.65 31.81 -34.84
N PRO A 77 -8.73 31.19 -35.36
CA PRO A 77 -9.37 30.01 -34.75
C PRO A 77 -8.38 28.85 -34.55
N GLU A 78 -7.34 28.75 -35.39
CA GLU A 78 -6.24 27.81 -35.19
C GLU A 78 -5.47 28.03 -33.88
N ARG A 79 -5.24 29.28 -33.46
CA ARG A 79 -4.47 29.59 -32.24
C ARG A 79 -5.28 29.28 -30.97
N PHE A 80 -6.59 29.47 -31.01
CA PHE A 80 -7.50 29.06 -29.93
C PHE A 80 -7.59 27.52 -29.81
N SER A 81 -7.71 26.81 -30.93
CA SER A 81 -7.73 25.35 -30.98
C SER A 81 -6.42 24.70 -30.49
N ARG A 82 -5.26 25.20 -30.96
CA ARG A 82 -3.94 24.72 -30.52
C ARG A 82 -3.68 24.96 -29.03
N ASN A 83 -4.09 26.10 -28.48
CA ASN A 83 -3.91 26.40 -27.05
C ASN A 83 -4.72 25.48 -26.14
N ASN A 84 -5.95 25.14 -26.53
CA ASN A 84 -6.80 24.22 -25.76
C ASN A 84 -6.30 22.78 -25.86
N ALA A 85 -5.85 22.35 -27.05
CA ALA A 85 -5.23 21.03 -27.22
C ALA A 85 -3.94 20.89 -26.39
N ASN A 86 -3.11 21.94 -26.32
CA ASN A 86 -1.90 21.93 -25.49
C ASN A 86 -2.24 21.87 -23.99
N LYS A 87 -3.23 22.64 -23.52
CA LYS A 87 -3.70 22.56 -22.13
C LYS A 87 -4.23 21.17 -21.78
N PHE A 88 -4.98 20.54 -22.68
CA PHE A 88 -5.49 19.18 -22.49
C PHE A 88 -4.36 18.15 -22.43
N LYS A 89 -3.37 18.23 -23.32
CA LYS A 89 -2.19 17.36 -23.28
C LYS A 89 -1.40 17.50 -21.98
N ILE A 90 -1.20 18.74 -21.51
CA ILE A 90 -0.52 19.02 -20.23
C ILE A 90 -1.32 18.43 -19.07
N PHE A 91 -2.64 18.59 -19.06
CA PHE A 91 -3.50 18.02 -18.04
C PHE A 91 -3.40 16.49 -17.98
N ILE A 92 -3.52 15.81 -19.12
CA ILE A 92 -3.39 14.34 -19.19
C ILE A 92 -1.99 13.90 -18.74
N TRP A 93 -0.93 14.61 -19.13
CA TRP A 93 0.42 14.30 -18.69
C TRP A 93 0.59 14.44 -17.16
N LEU A 94 0.07 15.51 -16.56
CA LEU A 94 0.10 15.72 -15.12
C LEU A 94 -0.68 14.63 -14.39
N LEU A 95 -1.89 14.29 -14.86
CA LEU A 95 -2.71 13.24 -14.27
C LEU A 95 -1.98 11.89 -14.27
N ASN A 96 -1.43 11.49 -15.42
CA ASN A 96 -0.64 10.25 -15.53
C ASN A 96 0.55 10.29 -14.56
N LYS A 97 1.26 11.42 -14.45
CA LYS A 97 2.39 11.57 -13.54
C LYS A 97 2.00 11.38 -12.08
N LEU A 98 0.86 11.92 -11.65
CA LEU A 98 0.35 11.73 -10.28
C LEU A 98 -0.06 10.29 -10.03
N GLN A 99 -0.72 9.63 -10.99
CA GLN A 99 -1.06 8.21 -10.90
C GLN A 99 0.20 7.35 -10.77
N PHE A 100 1.28 7.65 -11.49
CA PHE A 100 2.56 6.96 -11.38
C PHE A 100 3.18 7.10 -9.99
N ILE A 101 3.20 8.31 -9.44
CA ILE A 101 3.73 8.55 -8.10
C ILE A 101 2.90 7.78 -7.07
N LEU A 102 1.57 7.87 -7.14
CA LEU A 102 0.70 7.20 -6.19
C LEU A 102 0.77 5.67 -6.31
N HIS A 103 0.82 5.13 -7.53
CA HIS A 103 1.02 3.70 -7.76
C HIS A 103 2.36 3.21 -7.21
N SER A 104 3.43 4.00 -7.35
CA SER A 104 4.71 3.68 -6.75
C SER A 104 4.64 3.60 -5.23
N LEU A 105 3.88 4.50 -4.58
CA LEU A 105 3.67 4.44 -3.12
C LEU A 105 2.91 3.16 -2.74
N VAL A 106 1.79 2.86 -3.43
CA VAL A 106 1.03 1.61 -3.20
C VAL A 106 1.93 0.37 -3.34
N HIS A 107 2.84 0.38 -4.32
CA HIS A 107 3.78 -0.72 -4.51
C HIS A 107 4.79 -0.84 -3.36
N THR A 108 5.30 0.29 -2.87
CA THR A 108 6.17 0.32 -1.68
C THR A 108 5.47 -0.28 -0.47
N GLU A 109 4.22 0.13 -0.17
CA GLU A 109 3.46 -0.43 0.97
C GLU A 109 3.27 -1.94 0.84
N SER A 110 2.96 -2.41 -0.38
CA SER A 110 2.79 -3.84 -0.65
C SER A 110 4.04 -4.63 -0.30
N TRP A 111 5.22 -4.09 -0.58
CA TRP A 111 6.48 -4.72 -0.25
C TRP A 111 6.83 -4.64 1.23
N ALA A 112 6.50 -3.53 1.90
CA ALA A 112 6.73 -3.39 3.33
C ALA A 112 5.95 -4.45 4.13
N ILE A 113 4.73 -4.79 3.70
CA ILE A 113 3.95 -5.92 4.23
C ILE A 113 4.73 -7.23 4.07
N ASP A 114 5.15 -7.55 2.84
CA ASP A 114 5.83 -8.81 2.54
C ASP A 114 7.15 -8.94 3.33
N LEU A 115 7.93 -7.86 3.42
CA LEU A 115 9.21 -7.82 4.14
C LEU A 115 9.03 -7.96 5.65
N SER A 116 8.01 -7.34 6.22
CA SER A 116 7.69 -7.47 7.65
C SER A 116 7.37 -8.93 8.00
N TRP A 117 6.57 -9.62 7.17
CA TRP A 117 6.30 -11.04 7.34
C TRP A 117 7.52 -11.93 7.06
N ASP A 118 8.37 -11.54 6.11
CA ASP A 118 9.61 -12.24 5.80
C ASP A 118 10.53 -12.33 7.02
N ILE A 119 10.68 -11.21 7.75
CA ILE A 119 11.48 -11.13 8.97
C ILE A 119 10.97 -12.11 10.03
N ILE A 120 9.65 -12.07 10.28
CA ILE A 120 9.00 -12.94 11.27
C ILE A 120 9.18 -14.41 10.88
N ALA A 121 8.91 -14.75 9.61
CA ALA A 121 8.89 -16.13 9.15
C ALA A 121 10.28 -16.76 9.08
N ARG A 122 11.30 -16.04 8.59
CA ARG A 122 12.65 -16.60 8.40
C ARG A 122 13.49 -16.56 9.66
N PHE A 123 13.51 -15.42 10.35
CA PHE A 123 14.45 -15.23 11.46
C PHE A 123 13.85 -15.56 12.81
N GLY A 124 12.52 -15.75 12.87
CA GLY A 124 11.83 -15.79 14.14
C GLY A 124 12.20 -16.95 15.06
N LYS A 125 12.24 -18.16 14.51
CA LYS A 125 12.64 -19.36 15.25
C LYS A 125 14.16 -19.53 15.35
N GLN A 126 14.91 -18.89 14.44
CA GLN A 126 16.34 -19.15 14.25
C GLN A 126 17.23 -18.31 15.17
N GLN A 127 16.76 -17.14 15.62
CA GLN A 127 17.60 -16.16 16.33
C GLN A 127 17.22 -15.97 17.81
N ASP A 128 16.27 -16.76 18.34
CA ASP A 128 15.77 -16.66 19.74
C ASP A 128 15.43 -15.23 20.17
N MET A 129 14.88 -14.43 19.24
CA MET A 129 14.59 -13.02 19.49
C MET A 129 13.42 -12.87 20.49
N PRO A 130 13.39 -11.77 21.27
CA PRO A 130 12.27 -11.48 22.16
C PRO A 130 10.94 -11.45 21.41
N ARG A 131 9.85 -11.88 22.07
CA ARG A 131 8.49 -11.80 21.50
C ARG A 131 8.11 -10.38 21.05
N ASP A 132 8.59 -9.38 21.76
CA ASP A 132 8.28 -7.97 21.48
C ASP A 132 8.81 -7.54 20.10
N PHE A 133 9.98 -8.03 19.69
CA PHE A 133 10.53 -7.81 18.35
C PHE A 133 9.53 -8.24 17.25
N PHE A 134 8.98 -9.45 17.34
CA PHE A 134 7.97 -9.90 16.37
C PHE A 134 6.66 -9.14 16.48
N THR A 135 6.29 -8.74 17.69
CA THR A 135 5.07 -7.96 17.94
C THR A 135 5.16 -6.61 17.23
N ASP A 136 6.35 -6.00 17.19
CA ASP A 136 6.55 -4.74 16.47
C ASP A 136 6.48 -4.94 14.96
N PHE A 137 7.08 -5.98 14.38
CA PHE A 137 6.91 -6.27 12.94
C PHE A 137 5.48 -6.63 12.54
N VAL A 138 4.70 -7.26 13.44
CA VAL A 138 3.27 -7.49 13.19
C VAL A 138 2.51 -6.17 13.13
N LYS A 139 2.84 -5.19 13.98
CA LYS A 139 2.22 -3.86 13.94
C LYS A 139 2.60 -3.14 12.65
N VAL A 140 3.89 -3.14 12.27
CA VAL A 140 4.34 -2.57 10.99
C VAL A 140 3.56 -3.19 9.84
N ALA A 141 3.54 -4.53 9.72
CA ALA A 141 2.79 -5.20 8.66
C ALA A 141 1.29 -4.83 8.62
N GLN A 142 0.68 -4.58 9.78
CA GLN A 142 -0.71 -4.15 9.89
C GLN A 142 -0.90 -2.72 9.38
N ASP A 143 -0.01 -1.80 9.78
CA ASP A 143 -0.06 -0.40 9.37
C ASP A 143 0.19 -0.27 7.86
N GLU A 144 1.16 -1.00 7.31
CA GLU A 144 1.44 -1.03 5.87
C GLU A 144 0.29 -1.63 5.06
N GLY A 145 -0.39 -2.64 5.60
CA GLY A 145 -1.63 -3.17 5.02
C GLY A 145 -2.73 -2.11 4.92
N ARG A 146 -2.82 -1.23 5.92
CA ARG A 146 -3.78 -0.14 5.96
C ARG A 146 -3.36 0.99 5.02
N HIS A 147 -2.07 1.37 4.98
CA HIS A 147 -1.51 2.33 4.03
C HIS A 147 -1.77 1.90 2.58
N PHE A 148 -1.44 0.65 2.25
CA PHE A 148 -1.72 0.04 0.96
C PHE A 148 -3.19 0.22 0.57
N THR A 149 -4.09 -0.13 1.48
CA THR A 149 -5.54 -0.07 1.22
C THR A 149 -6.01 1.36 0.94
N LEU A 150 -5.56 2.32 1.75
CA LEU A 150 -5.93 3.73 1.60
C LEU A 150 -5.39 4.33 0.29
N LEU A 151 -4.12 4.06 -0.02
CA LEU A 151 -3.49 4.56 -1.24
C LEU A 151 -4.04 3.88 -2.50
N ALA A 152 -4.32 2.58 -2.45
CA ALA A 152 -4.93 1.85 -3.56
C ALA A 152 -6.33 2.39 -3.88
N ALA A 153 -7.15 2.63 -2.85
CA ALA A 153 -8.45 3.27 -3.01
C ALA A 153 -8.30 4.67 -3.62
N ARG A 154 -7.33 5.46 -3.16
CA ARG A 154 -7.06 6.79 -3.73
C ARG A 154 -6.61 6.72 -5.20
N LEU A 155 -5.84 5.71 -5.57
CA LEU A 155 -5.41 5.47 -6.95
C LEU A 155 -6.57 5.13 -7.87
N GLU A 156 -7.54 4.35 -7.38
CA GLU A 156 -8.80 4.09 -8.08
C GLU A 156 -9.61 5.36 -8.31
N GLU A 157 -9.71 6.24 -7.32
CA GLU A 157 -10.36 7.55 -7.47
C GLU A 157 -9.68 8.45 -8.53
N LEU A 158 -8.38 8.28 -8.76
CA LEU A 158 -7.64 8.97 -9.82
C LEU A 158 -7.77 8.29 -11.19
N GLY A 159 -8.50 7.17 -11.29
CA GLY A 159 -8.77 6.47 -12.54
C GLY A 159 -7.68 5.47 -12.96
N SER A 160 -6.86 5.00 -12.02
CA SER A 160 -5.88 3.91 -12.21
C SER A 160 -6.14 2.78 -11.21
N HIS A 161 -5.27 1.79 -11.11
CA HIS A 161 -5.33 0.73 -10.07
C HIS A 161 -3.94 0.14 -9.83
N TYR A 162 -3.78 -0.55 -8.70
CA TYR A 162 -2.53 -1.27 -8.43
C TYR A 162 -2.26 -2.32 -9.51
N GLY A 163 -1.00 -2.43 -9.95
CA GLY A 163 -0.60 -3.26 -11.09
C GLY A 163 -0.91 -2.70 -12.50
N ALA A 164 -1.57 -1.54 -12.62
CA ALA A 164 -1.86 -0.92 -13.92
C ALA A 164 -0.64 -0.24 -14.59
N LEU A 165 0.31 0.20 -13.76
CA LEU A 165 1.52 0.91 -14.16
C LEU A 165 2.76 0.06 -13.83
N PRO A 166 3.87 0.21 -14.57
CA PRO A 166 5.10 -0.50 -14.25
C PRO A 166 5.63 -0.08 -12.89
N ALA A 167 6.00 -1.08 -12.09
CA ALA A 167 6.72 -0.92 -10.83
C ALA A 167 8.19 -1.30 -11.01
N HIS A 168 9.05 -0.84 -10.10
CA HIS A 168 10.47 -1.16 -10.11
C HIS A 168 10.79 -2.24 -9.07
N ASP A 169 11.42 -3.34 -9.49
CA ASP A 169 11.75 -4.49 -8.62
C ASP A 169 13.05 -4.34 -7.81
N GLY A 170 13.65 -3.14 -7.78
CA GLY A 170 15.00 -2.93 -7.22
C GLY A 170 15.15 -3.21 -5.71
N LEU A 171 14.06 -3.20 -4.94
CA LEU A 171 14.10 -3.58 -3.53
C LEU A 171 14.09 -5.11 -3.36
N TRP A 172 13.38 -5.83 -4.23
CA TRP A 172 13.37 -7.29 -4.19
C TRP A 172 14.78 -7.87 -4.42
N ASP A 173 15.58 -7.21 -5.26
CA ASP A 173 16.98 -7.59 -5.47
C ASP A 173 17.83 -7.42 -4.20
N SER A 174 17.69 -6.28 -3.51
CA SER A 174 18.35 -6.03 -2.21
C SER A 174 17.87 -7.02 -1.14
N ALA A 175 16.59 -7.33 -1.16
CA ALA A 175 15.97 -8.30 -0.29
C ALA A 175 16.52 -9.72 -0.54
N MET A 176 16.71 -10.12 -1.79
CA MET A 176 17.35 -11.41 -2.07
C MET A 176 18.82 -11.43 -1.59
N ALA A 177 19.55 -10.34 -1.79
CA ALA A 177 20.96 -10.24 -1.39
C ALA A 177 21.17 -10.34 0.13
N THR A 178 20.21 -9.84 0.93
CA THR A 178 20.28 -9.83 2.41
C THR A 178 19.57 -11.02 3.06
N SER A 179 19.06 -11.96 2.28
CA SER A 179 18.16 -13.03 2.74
C SER A 179 18.69 -13.95 3.84
N ASN A 180 20.01 -14.01 4.04
CA ASN A 180 20.66 -14.89 5.02
C ASN A 180 21.19 -14.15 6.27
N ASP A 181 21.03 -12.83 6.34
CA ASP A 181 21.57 -12.01 7.43
C ASP A 181 20.51 -11.03 7.92
N LEU A 182 20.05 -11.26 9.15
CA LEU A 182 19.03 -10.43 9.80
C LEU A 182 19.49 -8.98 9.97
N LEU A 183 20.75 -8.74 10.32
CA LEU A 183 21.24 -7.38 10.53
C LEU A 183 21.35 -6.64 9.19
N ALA A 184 21.83 -7.33 8.15
CA ALA A 184 21.85 -6.76 6.80
C ALA A 184 20.43 -6.45 6.30
N ARG A 185 19.47 -7.34 6.60
CA ARG A 185 18.05 -7.16 6.29
C ARG A 185 17.49 -5.92 6.96
N LEU A 186 17.65 -5.80 8.27
CA LEU A 186 17.12 -4.68 9.04
C LEU A 186 17.75 -3.36 8.63
N ALA A 187 19.07 -3.34 8.39
CA ALA A 187 19.78 -2.14 7.97
C ALA A 187 19.37 -1.65 6.57
N ILE A 188 19.28 -2.53 5.59
CA ILE A 188 19.01 -2.14 4.19
C ILE A 188 17.51 -1.96 3.95
N GLU A 189 16.68 -2.87 4.45
CA GLU A 189 15.26 -2.88 4.11
C GLU A 189 14.41 -2.03 5.07
N HIS A 190 14.70 -2.02 6.37
CA HIS A 190 13.97 -1.13 7.27
C HIS A 190 14.68 0.22 7.40
N CYS A 191 15.90 0.28 7.90
CA CYS A 191 16.49 1.58 8.21
C CYS A 191 16.67 2.48 6.97
N VAL A 192 17.23 1.95 5.88
CA VAL A 192 17.48 2.76 4.67
C VAL A 192 16.20 3.04 3.89
N HIS A 193 15.26 2.10 3.80
CA HIS A 193 14.02 2.33 3.06
C HIS A 193 13.13 3.35 3.77
N GLU A 194 12.91 3.17 5.06
CA GLU A 194 12.09 4.06 5.89
C GLU A 194 12.65 5.48 5.86
N ALA A 195 13.97 5.63 6.06
CA ALA A 195 14.64 6.92 5.97
C ALA A 195 14.45 7.57 4.59
N ARG A 196 14.54 6.79 3.51
CA ARG A 196 14.32 7.30 2.15
C ARG A 196 12.86 7.69 1.91
N GLY A 197 11.91 6.91 2.42
CA GLY A 197 10.48 7.25 2.39
C GLY A 197 10.23 8.60 3.04
N LEU A 198 10.76 8.78 4.25
CA LEU A 198 10.68 10.04 5.01
C LEU A 198 11.34 11.23 4.30
N ASP A 199 12.46 11.03 3.61
CA ASP A 199 13.10 12.10 2.83
C ASP A 199 12.26 12.53 1.60
N VAL A 200 11.54 11.59 0.99
CA VAL A 200 10.80 11.80 -0.26
C VAL A 200 9.37 12.30 -0.01
N LEU A 201 8.72 11.88 1.08
CA LEU A 201 7.33 12.19 1.40
C LEU A 201 7.01 13.70 1.42
N PRO A 202 7.79 14.59 2.06
CA PRO A 202 7.50 16.03 2.06
C PRO A 202 7.46 16.64 0.66
N THR A 203 8.38 16.20 -0.21
CA THR A 203 8.41 16.66 -1.61
C THR A 203 7.23 16.10 -2.41
N THR A 204 6.78 14.89 -2.09
CA THR A 204 5.65 14.23 -2.72
C THR A 204 4.33 14.89 -2.33
N ILE A 205 4.13 15.19 -1.04
CA ILE A 205 3.00 15.97 -0.52
C ILE A 205 2.92 17.32 -1.25
N SER A 206 4.04 18.03 -1.34
CA SER A 206 4.12 19.32 -2.04
C SER A 206 3.74 19.19 -3.52
N ARG A 207 4.13 18.10 -4.20
CA ARG A 207 3.75 17.85 -5.59
C ARG A 207 2.25 17.64 -5.76
N PHE A 208 1.59 16.87 -4.90
CA PHE A 208 0.14 16.69 -4.97
C PHE A 208 -0.61 18.00 -4.70
N ARG A 209 -0.21 18.78 -3.69
CA ARG A 209 -0.77 20.11 -3.41
C ARG A 209 -0.64 21.06 -4.60
N ASN A 210 0.54 21.12 -5.21
CA ASN A 210 0.79 21.98 -6.37
C ASN A 210 -0.02 21.59 -7.62
N ASN A 211 -0.56 20.37 -7.66
CA ASN A 211 -1.43 19.90 -8.74
C ASN A 211 -2.93 19.88 -8.33
N ASN A 212 -3.29 20.54 -7.23
CA ASN A 212 -4.64 20.62 -6.67
C ASN A 212 -5.22 19.27 -6.21
N ASP A 213 -4.38 18.28 -5.95
CA ASP A 213 -4.79 17.02 -5.34
C ASP A 213 -4.59 17.06 -3.82
N TYR A 214 -5.41 17.88 -3.16
CA TYR A 214 -5.36 18.05 -1.71
C TYR A 214 -5.72 16.76 -0.96
N LYS A 215 -6.64 15.95 -1.50
CA LYS A 215 -7.03 14.67 -0.88
C LYS A 215 -5.84 13.74 -0.70
N THR A 216 -5.03 13.56 -1.75
CA THR A 216 -3.84 12.71 -1.65
C THR A 216 -2.80 13.35 -0.73
N ALA A 217 -2.58 14.66 -0.82
CA ALA A 217 -1.63 15.36 0.04
C ALA A 217 -1.98 15.22 1.54
N ASP A 218 -3.26 15.39 1.89
CA ASP A 218 -3.73 15.33 3.27
C ASP A 218 -3.69 13.89 3.79
N LEU A 219 -3.98 12.88 2.96
CA LEU A 219 -3.79 11.47 3.32
C LEU A 219 -2.33 11.18 3.67
N LEU A 220 -1.39 11.64 2.82
CA LEU A 220 0.03 11.45 3.06
C LEU A 220 0.52 12.19 4.32
N GLU A 221 0.07 13.43 4.53
CA GLU A 221 0.54 14.26 5.64
C GLU A 221 -0.07 13.87 7.00
N SER A 222 -1.35 13.49 7.03
CA SER A 222 -2.07 13.26 8.29
C SER A 222 -2.10 11.81 8.76
N VAL A 223 -1.86 10.86 7.85
CA VAL A 223 -1.96 9.42 8.15
C VAL A 223 -0.62 8.74 7.94
N ILE A 224 -0.10 8.77 6.72
CA ILE A 224 1.08 7.95 6.37
C ILE A 224 2.34 8.52 7.05
N TYR A 225 2.70 9.77 6.74
CA TYR A 225 3.93 10.38 7.25
C TYR A 225 4.16 10.26 8.78
N PRO A 226 3.18 10.51 9.68
CA PRO A 226 3.41 10.33 11.11
C PRO A 226 3.61 8.86 11.52
N GLU A 227 3.04 7.89 10.81
CA GLU A 227 3.18 6.47 11.12
C GLU A 227 4.53 5.92 10.64
N GLU A 228 5.01 6.34 9.46
CA GLU A 228 6.36 6.00 8.94
C GLU A 228 7.49 6.40 9.92
N ILE A 229 7.33 7.53 10.62
CA ILE A 229 8.30 7.96 11.65
C ILE A 229 8.41 6.92 12.76
N THR A 230 7.30 6.27 13.12
CA THR A 230 7.28 5.24 14.16
C THR A 230 7.82 3.90 13.65
N HIS A 231 7.62 3.57 12.37
CA HIS A 231 8.17 2.37 11.74
C HIS A 231 9.69 2.43 11.63
N CYS A 232 10.23 3.60 11.24
CA CYS A 232 11.68 3.84 11.23
C CYS A 232 12.32 3.60 12.61
N ALA A 233 11.61 3.88 13.72
CA ALA A 233 12.11 3.63 15.06
C ALA A 233 12.12 2.14 15.43
N ALA A 234 11.21 1.33 14.90
CA ALA A 234 11.16 -0.11 15.16
C ALA A 234 12.41 -0.83 14.63
N GLY A 235 12.96 -0.39 13.49
CA GLY A 235 14.20 -0.93 12.92
C GLY A 235 15.48 -0.59 13.71
N MET A 236 15.43 0.37 14.64
CA MET A 236 16.59 0.80 15.44
C MET A 236 16.63 0.21 16.86
N LEU A 237 15.58 -0.47 17.31
CA LEU A 237 15.45 -0.97 18.69
C LEU A 237 15.92 -2.44 18.86
N ILE A 238 16.83 -2.89 17.99
CA ILE A 238 17.41 -4.24 18.01
C ILE A 238 18.62 -4.30 18.94
#